data_AF-A0A7V0NZI6-F1
#
_entry.id   AF-A0A7V0NZI6-F1
#
_cell.length_a   1.000
_cell.length_b   1.000
_cell.length_c   1.000
_cell.angle_alpha   90.00
_cell.angle_beta   90.00
_cell.angle_gamma   90.00
#
_symmetry.space_group_name_H-M   'P 1'
#
loop_
_entity.id
_entity.type
_entity.pdbx_description
1 polymer ?
#
loop_
_entity_poly.entity_id
_entity_poly.type
_entity_poly.pdbx_seq_one_letter_code
_entity_poly.pdbx_strand_id
1 'polypeptide(L)'
;AESFCAGIARLFSRACKVGQKVSSGVIPFKYTPAIEKVFLKNLRSFCANELSFSSAETLRSKLIGKEINQLFTFLRHPGVPPTNNQAEQSIRSIVIFRKIVFGTRSEMGLRTHSILPSLILTARRQGKLPREFLQTLLTSDTPAAQAALFNNSS
;
A
#
# COMPACT_ATOMS: atom_id res chain seq x y z
N ALA A 1 26.67 4.46 -9.08
CA ALA A 1 25.20 4.41 -9.23
C ALA A 1 24.71 3.03 -9.63
N GLU A 2 25.31 2.38 -10.64
CA GLU A 2 24.88 1.07 -11.14
C GLU A 2 24.95 -0.06 -10.09
N SER A 3 26.08 -0.16 -9.37
CA SER A 3 26.26 -1.13 -8.27
C SER A 3 25.22 -0.94 -7.15
N PHE A 4 24.90 0.32 -6.82
CA PHE A 4 23.84 0.67 -5.88
C PHE A 4 22.47 0.18 -6.38
N CYS A 5 22.08 0.55 -7.60
CA CYS A 5 20.78 0.15 -8.16
C CYS A 5 20.63 -1.38 -8.25
N ALA A 6 21.68 -2.09 -8.69
CA ALA A 6 21.70 -3.54 -8.74
C ALA A 6 21.60 -4.18 -7.33
N GLY A 7 22.30 -3.60 -6.35
CA GLY A 7 22.24 -4.03 -4.95
C GLY A 7 20.84 -3.88 -4.35
N ILE A 8 20.22 -2.71 -4.54
CA ILE A 8 18.85 -2.40 -4.10
C ILE A 8 17.84 -3.32 -4.77
N ALA A 9 17.92 -3.50 -6.10
CA ALA A 9 17.02 -4.39 -6.83
C ALA A 9 17.11 -5.84 -6.32
N ARG A 10 18.33 -6.33 -6.06
CA ARG A 10 18.56 -7.66 -5.49
C ARG A 10 18.03 -7.77 -4.06
N LEU A 11 18.22 -6.75 -3.23
CA LEU A 11 17.72 -6.71 -1.86
C LEU A 11 16.19 -6.83 -1.83
N PHE A 12 15.48 -5.97 -2.57
CA PHE A 12 14.01 -6.00 -2.59
C PHE A 12 13.47 -7.26 -3.28
N SER A 13 14.13 -7.78 -4.31
CA SER A 13 13.76 -9.07 -4.90
C SER A 13 13.84 -10.22 -3.89
N ARG A 14 14.88 -10.22 -3.04
CA ARG A 14 15.00 -11.19 -1.94
C ARG A 14 13.92 -10.95 -0.88
N ALA A 15 13.65 -9.71 -0.53
CA ALA A 15 12.59 -9.36 0.42
C ALA A 15 11.22 -9.87 -0.05
N CYS A 16 10.87 -9.69 -1.33
CA CYS A 16 9.65 -10.23 -1.93
C CYS A 16 9.58 -11.76 -1.85
N LYS A 17 10.66 -12.46 -2.21
CA LYS A 17 10.73 -13.93 -2.10
C LYS A 17 10.56 -14.41 -0.66
N VAL A 18 11.15 -13.70 0.31
CA VAL A 18 10.94 -14.01 1.72
C VAL A 18 9.51 -13.74 2.15
N GLY A 19 8.91 -12.63 1.73
CA GLY A 19 7.49 -12.34 1.99
C GLY A 19 6.56 -13.44 1.48
N GLN A 20 6.83 -13.99 0.29
CA GLN A 20 6.10 -15.14 -0.26
C GLN A 20 6.27 -16.40 0.60
N LYS A 21 7.49 -16.67 1.09
CA LYS A 21 7.77 -17.80 1.99
C LYS A 21 7.13 -17.64 3.37
N VAL A 22 7.04 -16.42 3.89
CA VAL A 22 6.33 -16.13 5.14
C VAL A 22 4.82 -16.33 4.94
N SER A 23 4.27 -15.80 3.85
CA SER A 23 2.83 -15.93 3.52
C SER A 23 2.40 -17.38 3.30
N SER A 24 3.26 -18.20 2.68
CA SER A 24 3.03 -19.64 2.49
C SER A 24 3.35 -20.51 3.71
N GLY A 25 3.78 -19.93 4.83
CA GLY A 25 4.11 -20.65 6.06
C GLY A 25 5.45 -21.40 6.04
N VAL A 26 6.21 -21.34 4.94
CA VAL A 26 7.55 -21.95 4.82
C VAL A 26 8.54 -21.34 5.82
N ILE A 27 8.45 -20.02 6.05
CA ILE A 27 9.21 -19.35 7.10
C ILE A 27 8.25 -19.02 8.24
N PRO A 28 8.43 -19.62 9.42
CA PRO A 28 7.63 -19.28 10.59
C PRO A 28 7.80 -17.80 10.97
N PHE A 29 6.68 -17.15 11.31
CA PHE A 29 6.64 -15.71 11.59
C PHE A 29 7.59 -15.31 12.73
N LYS A 30 7.87 -16.20 13.69
CA LYS A 30 8.83 -15.97 14.78
C LYS A 30 10.25 -15.57 14.32
N TYR A 31 10.64 -15.92 13.08
CA TYR A 31 11.96 -15.58 12.54
C TYR A 31 11.99 -14.23 11.80
N THR A 32 10.84 -13.61 11.51
CA THR A 32 10.76 -12.39 10.73
C THR A 32 11.48 -11.18 11.35
N PRO A 33 11.55 -11.00 12.70
CA PRO A 33 12.27 -9.86 13.28
C PRO A 33 13.78 -9.93 13.02
N ALA A 34 14.37 -11.13 13.03
CA ALA A 34 15.79 -11.30 12.74
C ALA A 34 16.09 -11.03 11.25
N ILE A 35 15.19 -11.49 10.37
CA ILE A 35 15.29 -11.23 8.92
C ILE A 35 15.18 -9.72 8.63
N GLU A 36 14.23 -9.03 9.25
CA GLU A 36 14.05 -7.59 9.09
C GLU A 36 15.33 -6.82 9.46
N LYS A 37 15.97 -7.18 10.58
CA LYS A 37 17.26 -6.60 10.99
C LYS A 37 18.34 -6.77 9.91
N VAL A 38 18.43 -7.94 9.29
CA VAL A 38 19.40 -8.20 8.20
C VAL A 38 19.10 -7.34 6.98
N PHE A 39 17.83 -7.22 6.58
CA PHE A 39 17.46 -6.36 5.44
C PHE A 39 17.73 -4.89 5.71
N LEU A 40 17.42 -4.39 6.90
CA LEU A 40 17.73 -3.01 7.30
C LEU A 40 19.25 -2.75 7.33
N LYS A 41 20.05 -3.70 7.83
CA LYS A 41 21.51 -3.61 7.80
C LYS A 41 22.03 -3.51 6.37
N ASN A 42 21.55 -4.37 5.48
CA ASN A 42 21.94 -4.36 4.06
C ASN A 42 21.52 -3.06 3.37
N LEU A 43 20.30 -2.58 3.63
CA LEU A 43 19.78 -1.33 3.07
C LEU A 43 20.67 -0.15 3.48
N ARG A 44 20.96 -0.03 4.78
CA ARG A 44 21.85 1.03 5.30
C ARG A 44 23.25 0.95 4.69
N SER A 45 23.78 -0.26 4.51
CA SER A 45 25.07 -0.45 3.86
C SER A 45 25.07 0.00 2.40
N PHE A 46 24.02 -0.31 1.62
CA PHE A 46 23.92 0.17 0.24
C PHE A 46 23.73 1.69 0.15
N CYS A 47 23.04 2.28 1.12
CA CYS A 47 22.75 3.71 1.18
C CYS A 47 23.81 4.54 1.93
N ALA A 48 24.95 3.95 2.32
CA ALA A 48 25.93 4.59 3.20
C ALA A 48 26.58 5.84 2.60
N ASN A 49 26.84 5.83 1.30
CA ASN A 49 27.51 6.91 0.60
C ASN A 49 26.56 7.62 -0.37
N GLU A 50 26.76 8.93 -0.52
CA GLU A 50 26.08 9.73 -1.54
C GLU A 50 26.48 9.30 -2.95
N LEU A 51 25.57 9.51 -3.89
CA LEU A 51 25.71 9.12 -5.28
C LEU A 51 25.80 10.37 -6.16
N SER A 52 26.74 10.38 -7.09
CA SER A 52 26.90 11.47 -8.07
C SER A 52 25.72 11.59 -9.05
N PHE A 53 24.96 10.51 -9.27
CA PHE A 53 23.83 10.49 -10.18
C PHE A 53 22.54 10.88 -9.46
N SER A 54 21.99 12.04 -9.83
CA SER A 54 20.86 12.70 -9.13
C SER A 54 19.63 11.81 -8.91
N SER A 55 19.25 11.01 -9.91
CA SER A 55 18.07 10.13 -9.79
C SER A 55 18.31 8.98 -8.82
N ALA A 56 19.52 8.39 -8.84
CA ALA A 56 19.88 7.34 -7.88
C ALA A 56 20.02 7.91 -6.46
N GLU A 57 20.54 9.14 -6.33
CA GLU A 57 20.62 9.84 -5.05
C GLU A 57 19.23 10.17 -4.49
N THR A 58 18.29 10.58 -5.35
CA THR A 58 16.88 10.79 -4.97
C THR A 58 16.24 9.49 -4.46
N LEU A 59 16.54 8.35 -5.09
CA LEU A 59 16.08 7.07 -4.58
C LEU A 59 16.74 6.73 -3.23
N ARG A 60 18.05 6.90 -3.12
CA ARG A 60 18.82 6.65 -1.89
C ARG A 60 18.25 7.44 -0.71
N SER A 61 18.05 8.74 -0.88
CA SER A 61 17.54 9.63 0.17
C SER A 61 16.12 9.25 0.63
N LYS A 62 15.25 8.80 -0.29
CA LYS A 62 13.93 8.26 0.07
C LYS A 62 14.02 6.95 0.84
N LEU A 63 14.92 6.04 0.45
CA LEU A 63 15.08 4.73 1.10
C LEU A 63 15.58 4.83 2.55
N ILE A 64 16.33 5.88 2.89
CA ILE A 64 16.77 6.18 4.26
C ILE A 64 15.93 7.26 4.94
N GLY A 65 14.87 7.72 4.28
CA GLY A 65 14.01 8.80 4.72
C GLY A 65 12.97 8.36 5.76
N LYS A 66 11.86 9.10 5.81
CA LYS A 66 10.79 8.92 6.81
C LYS A 66 10.11 7.55 6.70
N GLU A 67 10.09 6.99 5.50
CA GLU A 67 9.38 5.75 5.17
C GLU A 67 10.22 4.48 5.37
N ILE A 68 11.49 4.59 5.82
CA ILE A 68 12.38 3.42 5.98
C ILE A 68 11.73 2.31 6.83
N ASN A 69 11.01 2.71 7.88
CA ASN A 69 10.34 1.76 8.76
C ASN A 69 9.16 1.06 8.07
N GLN A 70 8.61 1.59 6.98
CA GLN A 70 7.45 1.01 6.29
C GLN A 70 7.84 -0.04 5.23
N LEU A 71 9.09 -0.07 4.80
CA LEU A 71 9.58 -0.92 3.70
C LEU A 71 9.39 -2.44 3.96
N PHE A 72 9.49 -2.86 5.22
CA PHE A 72 9.42 -4.27 5.62
C PHE A 72 8.19 -4.61 6.47
N THR A 73 7.10 -3.84 6.35
CA THR A 73 5.86 -4.01 7.13
C THR A 73 5.31 -5.44 7.10
N PHE A 74 5.46 -6.16 5.98
CA PHE A 74 5.07 -7.56 5.82
C PHE A 74 5.79 -8.55 6.74
N LEU A 75 6.93 -8.16 7.33
CA LEU A 75 7.64 -8.95 8.33
C LEU A 75 7.11 -8.70 9.76
N ARG A 76 6.32 -7.65 9.98
CA ARG A 76 5.76 -7.28 11.29
C ARG A 76 4.27 -7.58 11.40
N HIS A 77 3.56 -7.62 10.28
CA HIS A 77 2.14 -7.92 10.23
C HIS A 77 1.88 -9.11 9.30
N PRO A 78 1.42 -10.26 9.82
CA PRO A 78 0.99 -11.39 9.01
C PRO A 78 -0.12 -10.96 8.02
N GLY A 79 -0.10 -11.53 6.82
CA GLY A 79 -1.10 -11.26 5.77
C GLY A 79 -0.86 -9.98 4.95
N VAL A 80 0.09 -9.12 5.34
CA VAL A 80 0.48 -7.97 4.52
C VAL A 80 1.40 -8.43 3.38
N PRO A 81 1.13 -8.10 2.11
CA PRO A 81 2.01 -8.47 1.00
C PRO A 81 3.31 -7.65 1.01
N PRO A 82 4.42 -8.18 0.45
CA PRO A 82 5.69 -7.47 0.37
C PRO A 82 5.73 -6.34 -0.67
N THR A 83 4.67 -6.18 -1.48
CA THR A 83 4.55 -5.14 -2.50
C THR A 83 3.28 -4.32 -2.29
N ASN A 84 3.30 -3.08 -2.80
CA ASN A 84 2.16 -2.16 -2.75
C ASN A 84 1.12 -2.40 -3.85
N ASN A 85 1.26 -3.48 -4.63
CA ASN A 85 0.46 -3.72 -5.84
C ASN A 85 -1.05 -3.69 -5.55
N GLN A 86 -1.47 -4.24 -4.41
CA GLN A 86 -2.88 -4.25 -4.02
C GLN A 86 -3.44 -2.84 -3.78
N ALA A 87 -2.68 -1.97 -3.10
CA ALA A 87 -3.12 -0.60 -2.84
C ALA A 87 -3.14 0.22 -4.15
N GLU A 88 -2.10 0.09 -4.98
CA GLU A 88 -2.04 0.73 -6.30
C GLU A 88 -3.20 0.30 -7.20
N GLN A 89 -3.49 -1.01 -7.24
CA GLN A 89 -4.62 -1.57 -7.97
C GLN A 89 -5.94 -0.96 -7.48
N SER A 90 -6.09 -0.82 -6.17
CA SER A 90 -7.33 -0.33 -5.55
C SER A 90 -7.62 1.13 -5.90
N ILE A 91 -6.60 1.97 -6.03
CA ILE A 91 -6.78 3.39 -6.35
C ILE A 91 -6.77 3.68 -7.85
N ARG A 92 -6.34 2.73 -8.69
CA ARG A 92 -6.11 2.94 -10.13
C ARG A 92 -7.33 3.49 -10.86
N SER A 93 -8.51 2.93 -10.62
CA SER A 93 -9.75 3.38 -11.29
C SER A 93 -10.06 4.84 -11.00
N ILE A 94 -9.77 5.30 -9.77
CA ILE A 94 -9.99 6.69 -9.33
C ILE A 94 -8.98 7.61 -10.02
N VAL A 95 -7.71 7.21 -10.08
CA VAL A 95 -6.65 7.99 -10.73
C VAL A 95 -6.94 8.13 -12.23
N ILE A 96 -7.36 7.05 -12.89
CA ILE A 96 -7.75 7.06 -14.31
C ILE A 96 -8.94 8.00 -14.52
N PHE A 97 -9.98 7.87 -13.69
CA PHE A 97 -11.15 8.76 -13.77
C PHE A 97 -10.74 10.23 -13.68
N ARG A 98 -9.94 10.61 -12.66
CA ARG A 98 -9.44 11.99 -12.50
C ARG A 98 -8.65 12.47 -13.72
N LYS A 99 -7.88 11.60 -14.35
CA LYS A 99 -7.12 11.93 -15.56
C LYS A 99 -8.06 12.23 -16.73
N ILE A 100 -9.11 11.43 -16.92
CA ILE A 100 -10.09 11.60 -18.01
C ILE A 100 -10.90 12.88 -17.83
N VAL A 101 -11.34 13.19 -16.60
CA VAL A 101 -12.18 14.37 -16.34
C VAL A 101 -11.38 15.66 -16.10
N PHE A 102 -10.04 15.61 -16.22
CA PHE A 102 -9.12 16.71 -15.93
C PHE A 102 -9.23 17.25 -14.48
N GLY A 103 -9.48 16.36 -13.54
CA GLY A 103 -9.61 16.68 -12.12
C GLY A 103 -10.93 17.36 -11.77
N THR A 104 -10.96 18.05 -10.64
CA THR A 104 -12.15 18.73 -10.12
C THR A 104 -11.85 20.20 -9.91
N ARG A 105 -12.79 21.08 -10.27
CA ARG A 105 -12.60 22.54 -10.28
C ARG A 105 -13.30 23.28 -9.14
N SER A 106 -13.87 22.56 -8.17
CA SER A 106 -14.52 23.14 -7.00
C SER A 106 -14.22 22.35 -5.73
N GLU A 107 -14.20 23.05 -4.61
CA GLU A 107 -14.07 22.48 -3.25
C GLU A 107 -15.11 21.37 -3.02
N MET A 108 -16.37 21.65 -3.36
CA MET A 108 -17.47 20.71 -3.22
C MET A 108 -17.23 19.44 -4.05
N GLY A 109 -16.77 19.59 -5.30
CA GLY A 109 -16.48 18.44 -6.15
C GLY A 109 -15.30 17.62 -5.63
N LEU A 110 -14.26 18.25 -5.08
CA LEU A 110 -13.14 17.55 -4.44
C LEU A 110 -13.61 16.73 -3.24
N ARG A 111 -14.49 17.32 -2.40
CA ARG A 111 -15.10 16.64 -1.25
C ARG A 111 -15.97 15.46 -1.68
N THR A 112 -16.83 15.65 -2.68
CA THR A 112 -17.65 14.56 -3.22
C THR A 112 -16.79 13.43 -3.78
N HIS A 113 -15.73 13.77 -4.49
CA HIS A 113 -14.79 12.81 -5.06
C HIS A 113 -13.88 12.14 -4.02
N SER A 114 -13.69 12.70 -2.82
CA SER A 114 -13.01 11.99 -1.73
C SER A 114 -13.94 10.99 -1.03
N ILE A 115 -15.24 11.32 -0.92
CA ILE A 115 -16.24 10.51 -0.22
C ILE A 115 -16.74 9.34 -1.07
N LEU A 116 -17.31 9.60 -2.26
CA LEU A 116 -18.02 8.56 -3.01
C LEU A 116 -17.12 7.38 -3.43
N PRO A 117 -15.92 7.60 -3.99
CA PRO A 117 -15.04 6.49 -4.32
C PRO A 117 -14.55 5.72 -3.09
N SER A 118 -14.35 6.39 -1.95
CA SER A 118 -13.98 5.72 -0.69
C SER A 118 -15.06 4.72 -0.26
N LEU A 119 -16.33 5.16 -0.29
CA LEU A 119 -17.48 4.31 0.02
C LEU A 119 -17.64 3.16 -0.96
N ILE A 120 -17.56 3.44 -2.28
CA ILE A 120 -17.71 2.43 -3.33
C ILE A 120 -16.59 1.38 -3.26
N LEU A 121 -15.34 1.80 -3.08
CA LEU A 121 -14.21 0.88 -2.95
C LEU A 121 -14.32 0.03 -1.68
N THR A 122 -14.78 0.62 -0.57
CA THR A 122 -15.01 -0.11 0.67
C THR A 122 -16.12 -1.15 0.50
N ALA A 123 -17.25 -0.78 -0.09
CA ALA A 123 -18.35 -1.71 -0.39
C ALA A 123 -17.88 -2.91 -1.24
N ARG A 124 -17.12 -2.64 -2.31
CA ARG A 124 -16.55 -3.70 -3.15
C ARG A 124 -15.60 -4.61 -2.37
N ARG A 125 -14.74 -4.05 -1.52
CA ARG A 125 -13.81 -4.82 -0.67
C ARG A 125 -14.54 -5.71 0.34
N GLN A 126 -15.70 -5.27 0.82
CA GLN A 126 -16.56 -6.03 1.73
C GLN A 126 -17.47 -7.03 1.01
N GLY A 127 -17.34 -7.18 -0.32
CA GLY A 127 -18.16 -8.08 -1.13
C GLY A 127 -19.59 -7.59 -1.35
N LYS A 128 -19.87 -6.30 -1.11
CA LYS A 128 -21.20 -5.69 -1.29
C LYS A 128 -21.35 -5.10 -2.68
N LEU A 129 -22.58 -5.13 -3.21
CA LEU A 129 -22.93 -4.43 -4.44
C LEU A 129 -23.02 -2.91 -4.15
N PRO A 130 -22.18 -2.06 -4.77
CA PRO A 130 -22.15 -0.63 -4.43
C PRO A 130 -23.48 0.08 -4.63
N ARG A 131 -24.28 -0.35 -5.62
CA ARG A 131 -25.62 0.22 -5.87
C ARG A 131 -26.57 -0.01 -4.70
N GLU A 132 -26.61 -1.24 -4.18
CA GLU A 132 -27.47 -1.60 -3.05
C GLU A 132 -27.04 -0.90 -1.77
N PHE A 133 -25.73 -0.82 -1.53
CA PHE A 133 -25.18 -0.05 -0.42
C PHE A 133 -25.55 1.43 -0.52
N LEU A 134 -25.37 2.06 -1.68
CA LEU A 134 -25.71 3.49 -1.87
C LEU A 134 -27.22 3.73 -1.73
N GLN A 135 -28.06 2.82 -2.19
CA GLN A 135 -29.50 2.90 -1.97
C GLN A 135 -29.81 2.88 -0.48
N THR A 136 -29.24 1.95 0.28
CA THR A 136 -29.41 1.88 1.74
C THR A 136 -28.92 3.15 2.42
N LEU A 137 -27.73 3.63 2.06
CA LEU A 137 -27.13 4.85 2.60
C LEU A 137 -28.02 6.09 2.42
N LEU A 138 -28.74 6.19 1.30
CA LEU A 138 -29.57 7.35 0.96
C LEU A 138 -31.02 7.24 1.46
N THR A 139 -31.47 6.05 1.87
CA THR A 139 -32.89 5.80 2.20
C THR A 139 -33.11 5.29 3.62
N SER A 140 -32.06 4.89 4.32
CA SER A 140 -32.12 4.33 5.69
C SER A 140 -31.35 5.21 6.68
N ASP A 141 -31.44 4.87 7.97
CA ASP A 141 -30.66 5.53 9.00
C ASP A 141 -29.17 5.15 8.95
N THR A 142 -28.34 5.92 9.66
CA THR A 142 -26.88 5.70 9.67
C THR A 142 -26.48 4.32 10.19
N PRO A 143 -27.07 3.78 11.28
CA PRO A 143 -26.79 2.41 11.73
C PRO A 143 -27.06 1.35 10.67
N ALA A 144 -28.20 1.41 9.96
CA ALA A 144 -28.52 0.47 8.90
C ALA A 144 -27.53 0.57 7.74
N ALA A 145 -27.12 1.78 7.34
CA ALA A 145 -26.13 1.98 6.29
C ALA A 145 -24.74 1.43 6.69
N GLN A 146 -24.34 1.59 7.95
CA GLN A 146 -23.09 1.01 8.47
C GLN A 146 -23.13 -0.52 8.47
N ALA A 147 -24.23 -1.12 8.93
CA ALA A 147 -24.43 -2.57 8.92
C ALA A 147 -24.49 -3.14 7.49
N ALA A 148 -25.03 -2.38 6.54
CA ALA A 148 -25.03 -2.76 5.13
C ALA A 148 -23.62 -2.75 4.51
N LEU A 149 -22.74 -1.86 4.99
CA LEU A 149 -21.38 -1.72 4.48
C LEU A 149 -20.41 -2.73 5.08
N PHE A 150 -20.46 -2.92 6.41
CA PHE A 150 -19.52 -3.76 7.15
C PHE A 150 -20.18 -5.09 7.52
N ASN A 151 -19.51 -6.20 7.27
CA ASN A 151 -19.99 -7.52 7.71
C ASN A 151 -19.77 -7.66 9.21
N ASN A 152 -20.70 -7.17 10.07
CA ASN A 152 -20.74 -7.34 11.54
C ASN A 152 -19.37 -7.66 12.17
N SER A 153 -18.38 -6.82 11.87
CA SER A 153 -17.00 -7.07 12.27
C SER A 153 -16.87 -6.41 13.63
N SER A 154 -17.12 -7.21 14.66
CA SER A 154 -16.69 -6.93 16.05
C SER A 154 -15.16 -6.95 16.14
#